data_AF-A0A7C4APV1-F1
#
_entry.id   AF-A0A7C4APV1-F1
#
_cell.length_a   1.000
_cell.length_b   1.000
_cell.length_c   1.000
_cell.angle_alpha   90.00
_cell.angle_beta   90.00
_cell.angle_gamma   90.00
#
_symmetry.space_group_name_H-M   'P 1'
#
loop_
_entity.id
_entity.type
_entity.pdbx_description
1 polymer ?
#
loop_
_entity_poly.entity_id
_entity_poly.type
_entity_poly.pdbx_seq_one_letter_code
_entity_poly.pdbx_strand_id
1 'polypeptide(L)'
;MAAYAAYEHIRNGKNFLWFKKNVLQQKKISFVYIGLLLYVMPFFLFGLWETNTGDIVYRGNYTDFSYHLSIVSAFVEQTRFLPLDPQSAGNKMSYHFLVNFHSAILCKGGWNPFLSIIIPQILFSFALATMLYYFYLLVLKTETAVLFAAVLFMLGHIGFFNLVFAFFGHPTLQNMTFDPMSWISIKEQLLFPFFNFLNPIINYFHPQRPFLFSFPMALLVLSGIYSSFKQRDIAFKTFFLLAMFVGLMPLFHIHTFFILAPLVFLDALYLPWNFRQKLIALLPLTLSFWQIYLILSQPKVPGFSGFDVHKLGGGLVDLNILDSVFLTRAVFWLRAAGFPLILGIAGVVFMF
;
A
#
# COMPACT_ATOMS: atom_id res chain seq x y z
N MET A 1 12.05 29.17 15.40
CA MET A 1 11.87 28.87 16.84
C MET A 1 10.82 27.79 17.12
N ALA A 2 9.61 27.81 16.53
CA ALA A 2 8.60 26.76 16.74
C ALA A 2 9.05 25.35 16.29
N ALA A 3 9.80 25.24 15.19
CA ALA A 3 10.38 23.98 14.71
C ALA A 3 11.50 23.43 15.62
N TYR A 4 12.19 24.31 16.37
CA TYR A 4 13.26 23.94 17.30
C TYR A 4 12.67 23.43 18.64
N ALA A 5 11.55 24.00 19.07
CA ALA A 5 10.79 23.50 20.23
C ALA A 5 10.13 22.13 19.97
N ALA A 6 9.79 21.82 18.71
CA ALA A 6 9.34 20.49 18.32
C ALA A 6 10.47 19.44 18.39
N TYR A 7 11.71 19.87 18.13
CA TYR A 7 12.91 19.02 18.15
C TYR A 7 13.36 18.67 19.58
N GLU A 8 13.40 19.63 20.50
CA GLU A 8 13.73 19.39 21.92
C GLU A 8 12.72 18.45 22.62
N HIS A 9 11.47 18.42 22.16
CA HIS A 9 10.42 17.61 22.78
C HIS A 9 10.45 16.12 22.39
N ILE A 10 11.18 15.78 21.32
CA ILE A 10 11.42 14.41 20.84
C ILE A 10 12.40 13.67 21.79
N ARG A 11 13.29 14.41 22.45
CA ARG A 11 14.35 13.92 23.36
C ARG A 11 13.85 13.11 24.57
N ASN A 12 12.59 13.25 24.98
CA ASN A 12 12.07 12.69 26.22
C ASN A 12 11.06 11.54 26.01
N GLY A 13 11.54 10.41 25.47
CA GLY A 13 11.12 9.05 25.83
C GLY A 13 9.62 8.68 25.83
N LYS A 14 8.76 9.32 25.02
CA LYS A 14 7.31 9.05 25.03
C LYS A 14 6.71 9.04 23.62
N ASN A 15 7.00 7.99 22.85
CA ASN A 15 6.53 7.81 21.47
C ASN A 15 4.99 7.81 21.33
N PHE A 16 4.24 7.37 22.34
CA PHE A 16 2.77 7.47 22.34
C PHE A 16 2.25 8.90 22.58
N LEU A 17 2.98 9.72 23.34
CA LEU A 17 2.64 11.12 23.55
C LEU A 17 2.96 11.98 22.34
N TRP A 18 3.92 11.57 21.49
CA TRP A 18 4.15 12.20 20.18
C TRP A 18 2.93 12.07 19.26
N PHE A 19 2.37 10.86 19.13
CA PHE A 19 1.15 10.64 18.33
C PHE A 19 -0.02 11.45 18.89
N LYS A 20 -0.27 11.39 20.21
CA LYS A 20 -1.34 12.17 20.85
C LYS A 20 -1.14 13.69 20.67
N LYS A 21 0.07 14.21 20.81
CA LYS A 21 0.35 15.66 20.72
C LYS A 21 0.31 16.19 19.29
N ASN A 22 0.84 15.44 18.33
CA ASN A 22 0.95 15.90 16.94
C ASN A 22 -0.22 15.50 16.05
N VAL A 23 -1.01 14.50 16.43
CA VAL A 23 -2.19 14.06 15.68
C VAL A 23 -3.49 14.53 16.34
N LEU A 24 -3.62 14.40 17.67
CA LEU A 24 -4.87 14.71 18.38
C LEU A 24 -4.92 16.14 18.97
N GLN A 25 -3.79 16.85 19.09
CA GLN A 25 -3.73 18.19 19.71
C GLN A 25 -3.33 19.32 18.75
N GLN A 26 -3.28 19.08 17.43
CA GLN A 26 -3.12 20.19 16.48
C GLN A 26 -4.34 21.09 16.49
N LYS A 27 -4.14 22.35 16.91
CA LYS A 27 -5.21 23.37 16.98
C LYS A 27 -5.63 23.92 15.62
N LYS A 28 -4.85 23.68 14.56
CA LYS A 28 -5.17 24.08 13.18
C LYS A 28 -4.94 22.89 12.27
N ILE A 29 -5.98 22.52 11.51
CA ILE A 29 -5.91 21.47 10.51
C ILE A 29 -5.12 22.00 9.30
N SER A 30 -4.08 21.28 8.85
CA SER A 30 -3.30 21.66 7.68
C SER A 30 -4.14 21.60 6.39
N PHE A 31 -3.99 22.59 5.52
CA PHE A 31 -4.60 22.57 4.19
C PHE A 31 -4.06 21.43 3.32
N VAL A 32 -2.79 21.03 3.49
CA VAL A 32 -2.20 19.91 2.75
C VAL A 32 -2.85 18.60 3.18
N TYR A 33 -3.09 18.44 4.49
CA TYR A 33 -3.80 17.28 5.03
C TYR A 33 -5.25 17.21 4.52
N ILE A 34 -5.98 18.33 4.53
CA ILE A 34 -7.33 18.41 3.96
C ILE A 34 -7.29 18.09 2.46
N GLY A 35 -6.34 18.63 1.72
CA GLY A 35 -6.16 18.34 0.29
C GLY A 35 -5.93 16.86 0.02
N LEU A 36 -5.10 16.19 0.82
CA LEU A 36 -4.89 14.74 0.74
C LEU A 36 -6.18 13.96 1.01
N LEU A 37 -6.96 14.34 2.03
CA LEU A 37 -8.25 13.71 2.31
C LEU A 37 -9.24 13.91 1.16
N LEU A 38 -9.38 15.14 0.66
CA LEU A 38 -10.26 15.47 -0.45
C LEU A 38 -9.83 14.80 -1.75
N TYR A 39 -8.55 14.47 -1.89
CA TYR A 39 -8.07 13.69 -3.02
C TYR A 39 -8.36 12.20 -2.86
N VAL A 40 -8.02 11.61 -1.71
CA VAL A 40 -8.09 10.15 -1.49
C VAL A 40 -9.52 9.66 -1.25
N MET A 41 -10.32 10.37 -0.45
CA MET A 41 -11.62 9.87 0.00
C MET A 41 -12.65 9.69 -1.13
N PRO A 42 -12.79 10.59 -2.13
CA PRO A 42 -13.80 10.43 -3.18
C PRO A 42 -13.68 9.13 -3.96
N PHE A 43 -12.45 8.64 -4.14
CA PHE A 43 -12.16 7.36 -4.80
C PHE A 43 -12.87 6.19 -4.11
N PHE A 44 -12.94 6.18 -2.77
CA PHE A 44 -13.56 5.11 -1.99
C PHE A 44 -15.04 5.39 -1.67
N LEU A 45 -15.45 6.65 -1.62
CA LEU A 45 -16.84 7.04 -1.37
C LEU A 45 -17.73 6.85 -2.61
N PHE A 46 -17.18 7.11 -3.80
CA PHE A 46 -17.95 7.12 -5.05
C PHE A 46 -17.44 6.12 -6.09
N GLY A 47 -16.36 5.39 -5.78
CA GLY A 47 -15.77 4.40 -6.69
C GLY A 47 -16.57 3.10 -6.79
N LEU A 48 -17.43 2.80 -5.83
CA LEU A 48 -18.22 1.57 -5.79
C LEU A 48 -19.58 1.86 -5.13
N TRP A 49 -20.67 1.41 -5.75
CA TRP A 49 -22.02 1.57 -5.22
C TRP A 49 -22.90 0.36 -5.57
N GLU A 50 -23.92 0.15 -4.75
CA GLU A 50 -24.99 -0.82 -4.98
C GLU A 50 -26.19 -0.10 -5.61
N THR A 51 -26.77 -0.68 -6.65
CA THR A 51 -27.98 -0.18 -7.31
C THR A 51 -29.23 -0.64 -6.59
N ASN A 52 -30.38 -0.04 -6.90
CA ASN A 52 -31.67 -0.44 -6.31
C ASN A 52 -32.08 -1.88 -6.66
N THR A 53 -31.52 -2.47 -7.72
CA THR A 53 -31.72 -3.86 -8.12
C THR A 53 -30.79 -4.84 -7.40
N GLY A 54 -29.85 -4.34 -6.57
CA GLY A 54 -28.84 -5.15 -5.88
C GLY A 54 -27.56 -5.37 -6.69
N ASP A 55 -27.45 -4.81 -7.90
CA ASP A 55 -26.23 -4.89 -8.70
C ASP A 55 -25.14 -4.00 -8.12
N ILE A 56 -23.90 -4.51 -8.08
CA ILE A 56 -22.73 -3.75 -7.62
C ILE A 56 -22.01 -3.18 -8.83
N VAL A 57 -21.88 -1.86 -8.87
CA VAL A 57 -21.27 -1.11 -9.98
C VAL A 57 -20.09 -0.30 -9.47
N TYR A 58 -19.04 -0.15 -10.29
CA TYR A 58 -17.82 0.55 -9.91
C TYR A 58 -17.25 1.47 -10.99
N ARG A 59 -16.39 2.39 -10.54
CA ARG A 59 -15.49 3.22 -11.34
C ARG A 59 -14.06 3.01 -10.86
N GLY A 60 -13.11 3.00 -11.79
CA GLY A 60 -11.72 2.64 -11.50
C GLY A 60 -11.52 1.13 -11.53
N ASN A 61 -10.62 0.61 -10.70
CA ASN A 61 -10.19 -0.78 -10.76
C ASN A 61 -10.64 -1.58 -9.53
N TYR A 62 -11.88 -2.05 -9.53
CA TYR A 62 -12.42 -2.95 -8.49
C TYR A 62 -12.58 -4.39 -9.03
N THR A 63 -11.74 -4.83 -9.95
CA THR A 63 -11.86 -6.13 -10.60
C THR A 63 -11.83 -7.30 -9.61
N ASP A 64 -11.05 -7.15 -8.53
CA ASP A 64 -10.89 -8.17 -7.49
C ASP A 64 -12.00 -8.11 -6.43
N PHE A 65 -12.92 -7.13 -6.50
CA PHE A 65 -13.98 -6.98 -5.51
C PHE A 65 -14.90 -8.21 -5.45
N SER A 66 -15.26 -8.77 -6.61
CA SER A 66 -16.07 -10.00 -6.69
C SER A 66 -15.36 -11.17 -6.01
N TYR A 67 -14.04 -11.29 -6.18
CA TYR A 67 -13.23 -12.29 -5.47
C TYR A 67 -13.28 -12.07 -3.96
N HIS A 68 -13.05 -10.84 -3.49
CA HIS A 68 -13.14 -10.52 -2.07
C HIS A 68 -14.51 -10.84 -1.47
N LEU A 69 -15.59 -10.48 -2.18
CA LEU A 69 -16.95 -10.79 -1.75
C LEU A 69 -17.19 -12.31 -1.70
N SER A 70 -16.69 -13.07 -2.67
CA SER A 70 -16.80 -14.54 -2.67
C SER A 70 -16.08 -15.18 -1.46
N ILE A 71 -14.93 -14.63 -1.03
CA ILE A 71 -14.24 -15.09 0.19
C ILE A 71 -15.07 -14.76 1.43
N VAL A 72 -15.66 -13.56 1.50
CA VAL A 72 -16.54 -13.17 2.60
C VAL A 72 -17.72 -14.15 2.70
N SER A 73 -18.41 -14.40 1.58
CA SER A 73 -19.51 -15.38 1.51
C SER A 73 -19.05 -16.78 1.91
N ALA A 74 -17.86 -17.22 1.49
CA ALA A 74 -17.33 -18.52 1.88
C ALA A 74 -17.16 -18.66 3.40
N PHE A 75 -16.69 -17.62 4.09
CA PHE A 75 -16.62 -17.61 5.56
C PHE A 75 -17.99 -17.51 6.24
N VAL A 76 -18.98 -16.88 5.60
CA VAL A 76 -20.32 -16.74 6.17
C VAL A 76 -21.12 -18.04 6.03
N GLU A 77 -21.08 -18.67 4.86
CA GLU A 77 -21.95 -19.78 4.49
C GLU A 77 -21.38 -21.15 4.85
N GLN A 78 -20.05 -21.32 4.81
CA GLN A 78 -19.44 -22.61 5.11
C GLN A 78 -19.27 -22.82 6.62
N THR A 79 -19.52 -24.05 7.08
CA THR A 79 -19.42 -24.43 8.50
C THR A 79 -18.00 -24.78 8.96
N ARG A 80 -17.06 -24.93 8.02
CA ARG A 80 -15.66 -25.28 8.31
C ARG A 80 -14.80 -24.03 8.53
N PHE A 81 -13.91 -24.09 9.52
CA PHE A 81 -12.89 -23.07 9.69
C PHE A 81 -11.70 -23.30 8.76
N LEU A 82 -11.27 -22.22 8.12
CA LEU A 82 -10.69 -22.18 6.78
C LEU A 82 -11.67 -22.76 5.73
N PRO A 83 -12.44 -21.88 5.03
CA PRO A 83 -13.32 -22.30 3.97
C PRO A 83 -12.53 -22.85 2.78
N LEU A 84 -13.22 -23.58 1.92
CA LEU A 84 -12.71 -23.90 0.58
C LEU A 84 -12.53 -22.61 -0.22
N ASP A 85 -11.52 -22.58 -1.09
CA ASP A 85 -11.25 -21.47 -1.98
C ASP A 85 -12.40 -21.32 -2.99
N PRO A 86 -13.12 -20.17 -3.02
CA PRO A 86 -14.24 -19.96 -3.93
C PRO A 86 -13.81 -19.93 -5.40
N GLN A 87 -12.52 -19.69 -5.70
CA GLN A 87 -11.99 -19.71 -7.07
C GLN A 87 -11.34 -21.05 -7.44
N SER A 88 -11.18 -21.97 -6.49
CA SER A 88 -10.52 -23.24 -6.73
C SER A 88 -11.23 -24.38 -6.00
N ALA A 89 -12.22 -24.97 -6.68
CA ALA A 89 -13.05 -26.03 -6.13
C ALA A 89 -12.20 -27.20 -5.58
N GLY A 90 -12.47 -27.56 -4.33
CA GLY A 90 -11.77 -28.64 -3.62
C GLY A 90 -10.46 -28.24 -2.93
N ASN A 91 -9.93 -27.04 -3.21
CA ASN A 91 -8.74 -26.52 -2.52
C ASN A 91 -9.14 -25.70 -1.29
N LYS A 92 -8.27 -25.68 -0.28
CA LYS A 92 -8.42 -24.78 0.87
C LYS A 92 -7.94 -23.38 0.50
N MET A 93 -8.45 -22.37 1.19
CA MET A 93 -8.01 -20.99 1.05
C MET A 93 -6.49 -20.82 1.23
N SER A 94 -5.78 -20.39 0.18
CA SER A 94 -4.34 -20.05 0.22
C SER A 94 -4.05 -18.55 0.19
N TYR A 95 -5.09 -17.72 0.10
CA TYR A 95 -4.98 -16.27 0.10
C TYR A 95 -4.82 -15.69 1.51
N HIS A 96 -4.23 -14.51 1.63
CA HIS A 96 -4.14 -13.75 2.87
C HIS A 96 -5.51 -13.12 3.17
N PHE A 97 -6.34 -13.89 3.89
CA PHE A 97 -7.78 -13.70 3.94
C PHE A 97 -8.29 -12.84 5.10
N LEU A 98 -7.44 -12.37 6.01
CA LEU A 98 -7.88 -11.83 7.30
C LEU A 98 -8.75 -10.57 7.17
N VAL A 99 -8.48 -9.77 6.13
CA VAL A 99 -9.28 -8.60 5.77
C VAL A 99 -10.70 -9.01 5.35
N ASN A 100 -10.86 -10.10 4.61
CA ASN A 100 -12.17 -10.65 4.24
C ASN A 100 -12.84 -11.35 5.42
N PHE A 101 -12.08 -12.05 6.25
CA PHE A 101 -12.60 -12.66 7.48
C PHE A 101 -13.19 -11.60 8.43
N HIS A 102 -12.56 -10.43 8.54
CA HIS A 102 -13.13 -9.31 9.28
C HIS A 102 -14.51 -8.88 8.74
N SER A 103 -14.67 -8.77 7.41
CA SER A 103 -15.98 -8.49 6.79
C SER A 103 -17.00 -9.61 7.02
N ALA A 104 -16.56 -10.88 7.04
CA ALA A 104 -17.43 -12.00 7.37
C ALA A 104 -17.93 -11.95 8.83
N ILE A 105 -17.09 -11.50 9.77
CA ILE A 105 -17.50 -11.25 11.16
C ILE A 105 -18.61 -10.17 11.20
N LEU A 106 -18.44 -9.07 10.44
CA LEU A 106 -19.47 -8.02 10.35
C LEU A 106 -20.77 -8.57 9.74
N CYS A 107 -20.68 -9.38 8.68
CA CYS A 107 -21.85 -10.03 8.08
C CYS A 107 -22.58 -10.95 9.07
N LYS A 108 -21.84 -11.77 9.82
CA LYS A 108 -22.40 -12.59 10.90
C LYS A 108 -23.03 -11.75 12.02
N GLY A 109 -22.55 -10.52 12.20
CA GLY A 109 -23.15 -9.50 13.07
C GLY A 109 -24.37 -8.78 12.48
N GLY A 110 -24.87 -9.20 11.31
CA GLY A 110 -26.09 -8.67 10.67
C GLY A 110 -25.84 -7.57 9.63
N TRP A 111 -24.59 -7.27 9.28
CA TRP A 111 -24.30 -6.28 8.25
C TRP A 111 -24.58 -6.83 6.86
N ASN A 112 -25.09 -5.98 5.95
CA ASN A 112 -25.15 -6.31 4.53
C ASN A 112 -23.71 -6.56 3.99
N PRO A 113 -23.49 -7.58 3.13
CA PRO A 113 -22.18 -7.90 2.57
C PRO A 113 -21.45 -6.73 1.91
N PHE A 114 -22.15 -5.90 1.14
CA PHE A 114 -21.61 -4.70 0.50
C PHE A 114 -21.08 -3.71 1.55
N LEU A 115 -21.90 -3.37 2.54
CA LEU A 115 -21.52 -2.44 3.62
C LEU A 115 -20.40 -2.99 4.50
N SER A 116 -20.36 -4.30 4.70
CA SER A 116 -19.31 -4.99 5.46
C SER A 116 -17.91 -4.83 4.83
N ILE A 117 -17.84 -4.49 3.54
CA ILE A 117 -16.60 -4.23 2.82
C ILE A 117 -16.34 -2.73 2.73
N ILE A 118 -17.33 -1.95 2.27
CA ILE A 118 -17.18 -0.53 1.95
C ILE A 118 -16.90 0.33 3.18
N ILE A 119 -17.61 0.12 4.30
CA ILE A 119 -17.41 0.94 5.49
C ILE A 119 -15.98 0.79 6.03
N PRO A 120 -15.45 -0.43 6.23
CA PRO A 120 -14.04 -0.59 6.55
C PRO A 120 -13.12 0.06 5.51
N GLN A 121 -13.41 -0.08 4.22
CA GLN A 121 -12.59 0.51 3.16
C GLN A 121 -12.47 2.04 3.30
N ILE A 122 -13.58 2.74 3.57
CA ILE A 122 -13.63 4.19 3.81
C ILE A 122 -12.82 4.58 5.07
N LEU A 123 -12.93 3.78 6.14
CA LEU A 123 -12.15 4.02 7.36
C LEU A 123 -10.64 3.84 7.12
N PHE A 124 -10.25 2.82 6.36
CA PHE A 124 -8.85 2.60 6.01
C PHE A 124 -8.32 3.58 4.97
N SER A 125 -9.16 4.15 4.08
CA SER A 125 -8.75 5.24 3.19
C SER A 125 -8.51 6.54 3.96
N PHE A 126 -9.32 6.81 4.99
CA PHE A 126 -9.05 7.91 5.92
C PHE A 126 -7.73 7.68 6.67
N ALA A 127 -7.51 6.47 7.19
CA ALA A 127 -6.26 6.09 7.84
C ALA A 127 -5.05 6.22 6.89
N LEU A 128 -5.21 5.85 5.62
CA LEU A 128 -4.19 6.01 4.58
C LEU A 128 -3.79 7.48 4.40
N ALA A 129 -4.75 8.36 4.12
CA ALA A 129 -4.47 9.78 3.91
C ALA A 129 -3.81 10.42 5.16
N THR A 130 -4.31 10.04 6.34
CA THR A 130 -3.78 10.48 7.63
C THR A 130 -2.34 10.02 7.84
N MET A 131 -2.08 8.72 7.72
CA MET A 131 -0.76 8.16 7.95
C MET A 131 0.25 8.61 6.89
N LEU A 132 -0.18 8.80 5.64
CA LEU A 132 0.68 9.31 4.58
C LEU A 132 1.15 10.74 4.88
N TYR A 133 0.21 11.61 5.24
CA TYR A 133 0.52 12.98 5.64
C TYR A 133 1.50 13.05 6.81
N TYR A 134 1.22 12.33 7.90
CA TYR A 134 2.08 12.37 9.09
C TYR A 134 3.44 11.72 8.88
N PHE A 135 3.51 10.63 8.11
CA PHE A 135 4.79 10.01 7.74
C PHE A 135 5.65 10.97 6.91
N TYR A 136 5.06 11.61 5.89
CA TYR A 136 5.78 12.61 5.10
C TYR A 136 6.21 13.81 5.94
N LEU A 137 5.35 14.31 6.83
CA LEU A 137 5.70 15.43 7.69
C LEU A 137 6.83 15.06 8.67
N LEU A 138 6.82 13.84 9.20
CA LEU A 138 7.89 13.32 10.05
C LEU A 138 9.24 13.27 9.31
N VAL A 139 9.25 12.85 8.05
CA VAL A 139 10.47 12.70 7.25
C VAL A 139 10.95 14.05 6.70
N LEU A 140 10.04 14.81 6.08
CA LEU A 140 10.34 16.01 5.29
C LEU A 140 10.24 17.32 6.07
N LYS A 141 9.65 17.30 7.26
CA LYS A 141 9.60 18.39 8.25
C LYS A 141 8.84 19.66 7.86
N THR A 142 8.45 19.82 6.59
CA THR A 142 7.76 21.02 6.07
C THR A 142 6.54 20.65 5.24
N GLU A 143 5.46 21.42 5.38
CA GLU A 143 4.20 21.22 4.63
C GLU A 143 4.40 21.28 3.11
N THR A 144 5.25 22.19 2.63
CA THR A 144 5.54 22.33 1.20
C THR A 144 6.18 21.06 0.63
N ALA A 145 7.13 20.47 1.36
CA ALA A 145 7.75 19.22 0.94
C ALA A 145 6.75 18.05 1.02
N VAL A 146 5.86 18.03 2.03
CA VAL A 146 4.77 17.06 2.13
C VAL A 146 3.84 17.14 0.94
N LEU A 147 3.42 18.36 0.55
CA LEU A 147 2.57 18.58 -0.62
C LEU A 147 3.26 18.07 -1.89
N PHE A 148 4.53 18.42 -2.09
CA PHE A 148 5.28 17.97 -3.26
C PHE A 148 5.41 16.45 -3.31
N ALA A 149 5.77 15.81 -2.19
CA ALA A 149 5.86 14.35 -2.10
C ALA A 149 4.51 13.66 -2.29
N ALA A 150 3.42 14.22 -1.78
CA ALA A 150 2.06 13.74 -2.01
C ALA A 150 1.66 13.81 -3.49
N VAL A 151 1.90 14.94 -4.14
CA VAL A 151 1.65 15.11 -5.57
C VAL A 151 2.49 14.12 -6.38
N LEU A 152 3.78 13.98 -6.06
CA LEU A 152 4.66 13.04 -6.75
C LEU A 152 4.22 11.57 -6.52
N PHE A 153 3.78 11.22 -5.32
CA PHE A 153 3.30 9.88 -5.03
C PHE A 153 2.01 9.57 -5.83
N MET A 154 1.07 10.50 -5.89
CA MET A 154 -0.22 10.27 -6.53
C MET A 154 -0.17 10.42 -8.06
N LEU A 155 0.59 11.40 -8.54
CA LEU A 155 0.62 11.83 -9.94
C LEU A 155 1.99 11.65 -10.61
N GLY A 156 3.06 11.34 -9.88
CA GLY A 156 4.42 11.23 -10.45
C GLY A 156 4.68 9.98 -11.29
N HIS A 157 3.65 9.33 -11.81
CA HIS A 157 3.77 8.21 -12.72
C HIS A 157 3.97 8.69 -14.17
N ILE A 158 4.56 7.85 -15.02
CA ILE A 158 4.91 8.19 -16.41
C ILE A 158 3.70 8.68 -17.20
N GLY A 159 2.53 8.08 -17.01
CA GLY A 159 1.29 8.51 -17.68
C GLY A 159 0.96 9.98 -17.47
N PHE A 160 1.18 10.52 -16.27
CA PHE A 160 0.96 11.94 -15.99
C PHE A 160 1.96 12.82 -16.74
N PHE A 161 3.24 12.43 -16.79
CA PHE A 161 4.23 13.16 -17.58
C PHE A 161 3.91 13.12 -19.08
N ASN A 162 3.43 11.99 -19.59
CA ASN A 162 2.97 11.87 -20.97
C ASN A 162 1.81 12.82 -21.26
N LEU A 163 0.85 12.92 -20.34
CA LEU A 163 -0.23 13.89 -20.43
C LEU A 163 0.32 15.33 -20.45
N VAL A 164 1.26 15.67 -19.56
CA VAL A 164 1.90 17.00 -19.54
C VAL A 164 2.61 17.31 -20.86
N PHE A 165 3.40 16.37 -21.39
CA PHE A 165 4.07 16.55 -22.69
C PHE A 165 3.07 16.72 -23.84
N ALA A 166 1.98 15.93 -23.83
CA ALA A 166 0.91 16.06 -24.82
C ALA A 166 0.24 17.44 -24.77
N PHE A 167 0.00 17.99 -23.58
CA PHE A 167 -0.49 19.37 -23.40
C PHE A 167 0.44 20.43 -24.00
N PHE A 168 1.76 20.19 -24.02
CA PHE A 168 2.75 21.07 -24.63
C PHE A 168 3.04 20.76 -26.11
N GLY A 169 2.19 19.95 -26.77
CA GLY A 169 2.31 19.65 -28.19
C GLY A 169 3.24 18.49 -28.52
N HIS A 170 3.63 17.69 -27.52
CA HIS A 170 4.48 16.52 -27.68
C HIS A 170 3.76 15.23 -27.23
N PRO A 171 2.71 14.77 -27.94
CA PRO A 171 2.01 13.54 -27.61
C PRO A 171 2.93 12.33 -27.74
N THR A 172 2.80 11.39 -26.81
CA THR A 172 3.68 10.20 -26.75
C THR A 172 3.28 9.10 -27.73
N LEU A 173 2.01 9.07 -28.13
CA LEU A 173 1.47 8.19 -29.15
C LEU A 173 1.62 8.84 -30.54
N GLN A 174 2.49 8.26 -31.37
CA GLN A 174 2.67 8.69 -32.76
C GLN A 174 1.33 8.60 -33.50
N ASN A 175 0.97 9.65 -34.25
CA ASN A 175 -0.27 9.81 -35.04
C ASN A 175 -1.56 10.12 -34.26
N MET A 176 -1.49 10.38 -32.95
CA MET A 176 -2.62 10.95 -32.21
C MET A 176 -2.45 12.46 -32.02
N THR A 177 -3.41 13.23 -32.52
CA THR A 177 -3.58 14.63 -32.10
C THR A 177 -4.12 14.63 -30.68
N PHE A 178 -3.37 15.20 -29.74
CA PHE A 178 -3.86 15.36 -28.38
C PHE A 178 -5.01 16.37 -28.36
N ASP A 179 -6.20 15.89 -28.01
CA ASP A 179 -7.36 16.73 -27.72
C ASP A 179 -7.55 16.78 -26.19
N PRO A 180 -7.37 17.94 -25.54
CA PRO A 180 -7.56 18.10 -24.11
C PRO A 180 -9.03 18.05 -23.66
N MET A 181 -9.98 18.10 -24.59
CA MET A 181 -11.41 17.98 -24.30
C MET A 181 -11.92 16.54 -24.42
N SER A 182 -11.13 15.64 -25.03
CA SER A 182 -11.51 14.24 -25.18
C SER A 182 -10.99 13.39 -24.03
N TRP A 183 -11.91 12.77 -23.29
CA TRP A 183 -11.56 11.81 -22.24
C TRP A 183 -10.76 10.61 -22.76
N ILE A 184 -11.02 10.20 -24.01
CA ILE A 184 -10.31 9.10 -24.65
C ILE A 184 -8.85 9.51 -24.91
N SER A 185 -8.65 10.69 -25.49
CA SER A 185 -7.30 11.26 -25.72
C SER A 185 -6.50 11.40 -24.42
N ILE A 186 -7.12 11.94 -23.35
CA ILE A 186 -6.49 12.03 -22.02
C ILE A 186 -6.14 10.63 -21.48
N LYS A 187 -7.08 9.69 -21.55
CA LYS A 187 -6.88 8.31 -21.09
C LYS A 187 -5.74 7.62 -21.83
N GLU A 188 -5.65 7.76 -23.15
CA GLU A 188 -4.61 7.13 -23.95
C GLU A 188 -3.21 7.65 -23.60
N GLN A 189 -3.05 8.95 -23.37
CA GLN A 189 -1.76 9.51 -22.89
C GLN A 189 -1.42 9.01 -21.47
N LEU A 190 -2.41 8.96 -20.57
CA LEU A 190 -2.22 8.47 -19.20
C LEU A 190 -1.89 6.97 -19.15
N LEU A 191 -2.43 6.18 -20.08
CA LEU A 191 -2.23 4.74 -20.12
C LEU A 191 -0.98 4.34 -20.90
N PHE A 192 -0.42 5.19 -21.77
CA PHE A 192 0.75 4.81 -22.57
C PHE A 192 2.06 4.88 -21.77
N PRO A 193 3.00 3.95 -21.95
CA PRO A 193 2.76 2.60 -22.49
C PRO A 193 1.82 1.82 -21.57
N PHE A 194 0.98 0.94 -22.14
CA PHE A 194 -0.14 0.24 -21.47
C PHE A 194 0.20 -0.51 -20.16
N PHE A 195 1.48 -0.63 -19.84
CA PHE A 195 2.08 -1.26 -18.67
C PHE A 195 2.65 -0.27 -17.65
N ASN A 196 2.32 1.03 -17.76
CA ASN A 196 2.70 2.03 -16.78
C ASN A 196 2.03 1.79 -15.42
N PHE A 197 2.74 2.16 -14.34
CA PHE A 197 2.06 2.37 -13.07
C PHE A 197 1.08 3.51 -13.25
N LEU A 198 -0.22 3.23 -13.18
CA LEU A 198 -1.23 4.26 -13.07
C LEU A 198 -1.22 4.83 -11.66
N ASN A 199 -2.10 5.80 -11.43
CA ASN A 199 -2.38 6.33 -10.11
C ASN A 199 -2.41 5.21 -9.03
N PRO A 200 -1.57 5.29 -7.99
CA PRO A 200 -1.49 4.24 -6.97
C PRO A 200 -2.82 3.96 -6.27
N ILE A 201 -3.69 4.96 -6.11
CA ILE A 201 -5.04 4.80 -5.56
C ILE A 201 -5.83 3.80 -6.39
N ILE A 202 -5.86 4.02 -7.70
CA ILE A 202 -6.63 3.17 -8.62
C ILE A 202 -5.95 1.80 -8.78
N ASN A 203 -4.63 1.72 -8.88
CA ASN A 203 -3.97 0.46 -9.24
C ASN A 203 -3.62 -0.46 -8.06
N TYR A 204 -3.39 0.10 -6.88
CA TYR A 204 -3.04 -0.70 -5.70
C TYR A 204 -4.16 -0.66 -4.68
N PHE A 205 -4.61 0.54 -4.29
CA PHE A 205 -5.51 0.68 -3.15
C PHE A 205 -6.97 0.28 -3.45
N HIS A 206 -7.46 0.46 -4.69
CA HIS A 206 -8.78 -0.02 -5.11
C HIS A 206 -8.87 -1.55 -5.23
N PRO A 207 -8.05 -2.21 -6.08
CA PRO A 207 -8.22 -3.64 -6.35
C PRO A 207 -7.74 -4.47 -5.17
N GLN A 208 -6.60 -4.09 -4.57
CA GLN A 208 -5.97 -4.86 -3.50
C GLN A 208 -6.45 -4.35 -2.14
N ARG A 209 -7.63 -4.80 -1.73
CA ARG A 209 -8.19 -4.45 -0.42
C ARG A 209 -7.23 -4.77 0.75
N PRO A 210 -6.53 -5.92 0.78
CA PRO A 210 -5.42 -6.17 1.71
C PRO A 210 -4.36 -5.07 1.77
N PHE A 211 -3.98 -4.53 0.61
CA PHE A 211 -2.98 -3.48 0.54
C PHE A 211 -3.46 -2.20 1.22
N LEU A 212 -4.71 -1.77 1.00
CA LEU A 212 -5.29 -0.62 1.68
C LEU A 212 -5.33 -0.77 3.21
N PHE A 213 -5.57 -1.98 3.71
CA PHE A 213 -5.55 -2.25 5.15
C PHE A 213 -4.13 -2.19 5.73
N SER A 214 -3.18 -2.80 5.03
CA SER A 214 -1.81 -2.97 5.52
C SER A 214 -0.91 -1.76 5.29
N PHE A 215 -1.18 -0.90 4.30
CA PHE A 215 -0.31 0.23 3.98
C PHE A 215 -0.30 1.34 5.06
N PRO A 216 -1.42 1.77 5.65
CA PRO A 216 -1.41 2.71 6.78
C PRO A 216 -0.63 2.13 7.97
N MET A 217 -0.76 0.82 8.21
CA MET A 217 0.02 0.12 9.24
C MET A 217 1.52 0.09 8.89
N ALA A 218 1.86 -0.11 7.61
CA ALA A 218 3.24 -0.03 7.13
C ALA A 218 3.84 1.36 7.38
N LEU A 219 3.09 2.43 7.08
CA LEU A 219 3.52 3.80 7.37
C LEU A 219 3.69 4.06 8.86
N LEU A 220 2.86 3.46 9.72
CA LEU A 220 3.03 3.51 11.17
C LEU A 220 4.35 2.86 11.61
N VAL A 221 4.64 1.66 11.09
CA VAL A 221 5.89 0.93 11.36
C VAL A 221 7.10 1.71 10.84
N LEU A 222 7.05 2.20 9.61
CA LEU A 222 8.11 3.02 9.02
C LEU A 222 8.34 4.32 9.78
N SER A 223 7.28 4.95 10.30
CA SER A 223 7.41 6.14 11.16
C SER A 223 8.20 5.84 12.44
N GLY A 224 7.91 4.69 13.05
CA GLY A 224 8.61 4.21 14.24
C GLY A 224 10.08 3.89 13.96
N ILE A 225 10.35 3.12 12.90
CA ILE A 225 11.71 2.76 12.47
C ILE A 225 12.51 4.03 12.11
N TYR A 226 11.93 4.95 11.34
CA TYR A 226 12.61 6.20 10.96
C TYR A 226 12.98 7.03 12.20
N SER A 227 12.06 7.15 13.16
CA SER A 227 12.31 7.86 14.41
C SER A 227 13.40 7.17 15.23
N SER A 228 13.37 5.83 15.30
CA SER A 228 14.36 5.03 15.99
C SER A 228 15.74 5.18 15.37
N PHE A 229 15.84 5.07 14.05
CA PHE A 229 17.09 5.23 13.31
C PHE A 229 17.71 6.61 13.50
N LYS A 230 16.90 7.68 13.42
CA LYS A 230 17.39 9.07 13.58
C LYS A 230 17.90 9.36 14.98
N GLN A 231 17.30 8.77 16.01
CA GLN A 231 17.64 9.04 17.41
C GLN A 231 18.56 7.99 18.03
N ARG A 232 18.74 6.84 17.36
CA ARG A 232 19.32 5.62 17.95
C ARG A 232 18.62 5.17 19.24
N ASP A 233 17.35 5.55 19.40
CA ASP A 233 16.57 5.23 20.58
C ASP A 233 15.09 5.03 20.22
N ILE A 234 14.46 4.11 20.93
CA ILE A 234 13.02 3.85 20.87
C ILE A 234 12.64 3.14 22.17
N ALA A 235 11.48 3.49 22.74
CA ALA A 235 11.02 2.78 23.92
C ALA A 235 10.77 1.30 23.56
N PHE A 236 11.31 0.36 24.34
CA PHE A 236 11.19 -1.08 24.11
C PHE A 236 9.76 -1.54 23.81
N LYS A 237 8.78 -1.06 24.60
CA LYS A 237 7.35 -1.35 24.39
C LYS A 237 6.84 -0.88 23.02
N THR A 238 7.32 0.27 22.54
CA THR A 238 6.94 0.78 21.22
C THR A 238 7.48 -0.14 20.14
N PHE A 239 8.78 -0.47 20.20
CA PHE A 239 9.39 -1.38 19.23
C PHE A 239 8.71 -2.76 19.22
N PHE A 240 8.44 -3.32 20.39
CA PHE A 240 7.74 -4.59 20.53
C PHE A 240 6.37 -4.56 19.84
N LEU A 241 5.61 -3.45 19.97
CA LEU A 241 4.34 -3.28 19.26
C LEU A 241 4.53 -3.18 17.74
N LEU A 242 5.58 -2.50 17.26
CA LEU A 242 5.89 -2.45 15.82
C LEU A 242 6.22 -3.84 15.27
N ALA A 243 7.07 -4.59 15.98
CA ALA A 243 7.39 -5.98 15.64
C ALA A 243 6.14 -6.87 15.67
N MET A 244 5.19 -6.63 16.59
CA MET A 244 3.93 -7.35 16.65
C MET A 244 3.04 -7.05 15.46
N PHE A 245 2.90 -5.78 15.06
CA PHE A 245 2.15 -5.43 13.84
C PHE A 245 2.73 -6.09 12.60
N VAL A 246 4.07 -6.13 12.49
CA VAL A 246 4.73 -6.84 11.39
C VAL A 246 4.54 -8.36 11.49
N GLY A 247 4.67 -8.94 12.68
CA GLY A 247 4.47 -10.38 12.90
C GLY A 247 3.04 -10.86 12.56
N LEU A 248 2.03 -10.02 12.77
CA LEU A 248 0.63 -10.29 12.41
C LEU A 248 0.30 -10.02 10.93
N MET A 249 1.23 -9.43 10.18
CA MET A 249 0.98 -8.96 8.82
C MET A 249 0.71 -10.06 7.77
N PRO A 250 1.28 -11.29 7.82
CA PRO A 250 1.15 -12.22 6.68
C PRO A 250 -0.29 -12.58 6.27
N LEU A 251 -1.22 -12.77 7.21
CA LEU A 251 -2.64 -13.01 6.86
C LEU A 251 -3.40 -11.74 6.47
N PHE A 252 -2.89 -10.55 6.82
CA PHE A 252 -3.44 -9.28 6.33
C PHE A 252 -2.93 -8.95 4.94
N HIS A 253 -1.61 -8.99 4.71
CA HIS A 253 -0.94 -8.75 3.44
C HIS A 253 0.52 -9.25 3.49
N ILE A 254 0.78 -10.44 2.92
CA ILE A 254 2.08 -11.10 2.98
C ILE A 254 3.22 -10.31 2.31
N HIS A 255 2.93 -9.54 1.26
CA HIS A 255 3.97 -8.74 0.59
C HIS A 255 4.49 -7.62 1.50
N THR A 256 3.61 -6.96 2.26
CA THR A 256 4.04 -5.93 3.23
C THR A 256 4.91 -6.52 4.34
N PHE A 257 4.63 -7.76 4.78
CA PHE A 257 5.48 -8.46 5.73
C PHE A 257 6.92 -8.59 5.23
N PHE A 258 7.12 -9.06 3.99
CA PHE A 258 8.46 -9.27 3.43
C PHE A 258 9.27 -7.98 3.27
N ILE A 259 8.60 -6.83 3.19
CA ILE A 259 9.27 -5.52 3.19
C ILE A 259 9.61 -5.06 4.61
N LEU A 260 8.67 -5.15 5.56
CA LEU A 260 8.86 -4.57 6.89
C LEU A 260 9.66 -5.44 7.86
N ALA A 261 9.55 -6.77 7.76
CA ALA A 261 10.23 -7.67 8.70
C ALA A 261 11.76 -7.53 8.67
N PRO A 262 12.42 -7.44 7.50
CA PRO A 262 13.84 -7.14 7.45
C PRO A 262 14.20 -5.78 8.06
N LEU A 263 13.38 -4.75 7.82
CA LEU A 263 13.63 -3.41 8.36
C LEU A 263 13.54 -3.38 9.89
N VAL A 264 12.49 -3.99 10.46
CA VAL A 264 12.37 -4.15 11.92
C VAL A 264 13.55 -4.95 12.48
N PHE A 265 13.92 -6.05 11.82
CA PHE A 265 15.05 -6.86 12.25
C PHE A 265 16.36 -6.06 12.29
N LEU A 266 16.67 -5.32 11.21
CA LEU A 266 17.86 -4.50 11.13
C LEU A 266 17.86 -3.35 12.15
N ASP A 267 16.71 -2.72 12.38
CA ASP A 267 16.55 -1.65 13.39
C ASP A 267 16.81 -2.19 14.82
N ALA A 268 16.30 -3.39 15.16
CA ALA A 268 16.64 -4.05 16.43
C ALA A 268 18.14 -4.30 16.59
N LEU A 269 18.83 -4.69 15.51
CA LEU A 269 20.28 -4.93 15.55
C LEU A 269 21.06 -3.63 15.76
N TYR A 270 20.60 -2.55 15.12
CA TYR A 270 21.19 -1.22 15.20
C TYR A 270 21.06 -0.57 16.58
N LEU A 271 20.00 -0.91 17.33
CA LEU A 271 19.76 -0.37 18.67
C LEU A 271 20.81 -0.83 19.70
N PRO A 272 21.18 0.03 20.67
CA PRO A 272 22.18 -0.24 21.69
C PRO A 272 21.65 -1.15 22.83
N TRP A 273 20.77 -2.08 22.50
CA TRP A 273 20.23 -3.06 23.43
C TRP A 273 21.15 -4.27 23.61
N ASN A 274 21.07 -4.91 24.77
CA ASN A 274 21.77 -6.18 24.96
C ASN A 274 21.11 -7.31 24.16
N PHE A 275 21.81 -8.44 24.01
CA PHE A 275 21.34 -9.57 23.22
C PHE A 275 19.96 -10.09 23.66
N ARG A 276 19.71 -10.20 24.98
CA ARG A 276 18.43 -10.66 25.52
C ARG A 276 17.28 -9.72 25.16
N GLN A 277 17.50 -8.41 25.27
CA GLN A 277 16.53 -7.40 24.85
C GLN A 277 16.22 -7.52 23.35
N LYS A 278 17.25 -7.67 22.50
CA LYS A 278 17.06 -7.86 21.05
C LYS A 278 16.21 -9.09 20.74
N LEU A 279 16.49 -10.23 21.40
CA LEU A 279 15.68 -11.44 21.24
C LEU A 279 14.22 -11.23 21.63
N ILE A 280 13.95 -10.61 22.79
CA ILE A 280 12.57 -10.37 23.26
C ILE A 280 11.87 -9.37 22.35
N ALA A 281 12.56 -8.33 21.89
CA ALA A 281 12.01 -7.31 20.98
C ALA A 281 11.58 -7.91 19.63
N LEU A 282 12.28 -8.95 19.16
CA LEU A 282 12.00 -9.64 17.89
C LEU A 282 11.05 -10.82 18.04
N LEU A 283 10.75 -11.29 19.26
CA LEU A 283 9.84 -12.40 19.51
C LEU A 283 8.48 -12.25 18.80
N PRO A 284 7.85 -11.07 18.72
CA PRO A 284 6.58 -10.92 18.01
C PRO A 284 6.64 -11.24 16.52
N LEU A 285 7.81 -11.16 15.87
CA LEU A 285 7.94 -11.55 14.46
C LEU A 285 7.68 -13.05 14.27
N THR A 286 7.85 -13.87 15.31
CA THR A 286 7.59 -15.32 15.23
C THR A 286 6.10 -15.65 15.05
N LEU A 287 5.20 -14.71 15.34
CA LEU A 287 3.76 -14.82 15.02
C LEU A 287 3.52 -15.02 13.51
N SER A 288 4.47 -14.60 12.67
CA SER A 288 4.40 -14.77 11.22
C SER A 288 4.56 -16.22 10.79
N PHE A 289 5.27 -17.06 11.56
CA PHE A 289 5.62 -18.41 11.12
C PHE A 289 4.40 -19.27 10.85
N TRP A 290 3.45 -19.30 11.79
CA TRP A 290 2.22 -20.06 11.62
C TRP A 290 1.39 -19.54 10.43
N GLN A 291 1.32 -18.23 10.27
CA GLN A 291 0.56 -17.60 9.18
C GLN A 291 1.16 -17.91 7.80
N ILE A 292 2.48 -17.82 7.67
CA ILE A 292 3.21 -18.15 6.45
C ILE A 292 3.06 -19.65 6.17
N TYR A 293 3.19 -20.50 7.20
CA TYR A 293 2.96 -21.93 7.06
C TYR A 293 1.54 -22.23 6.55
N LEU A 294 0.50 -21.57 7.10
CA LEU A 294 -0.87 -21.71 6.64
C LEU A 294 -1.05 -21.35 5.15
N ILE A 295 -0.41 -20.27 4.71
CA ILE A 295 -0.45 -19.82 3.30
C ILE A 295 0.31 -20.80 2.39
N LEU A 296 1.50 -21.25 2.81
CA LEU A 296 2.39 -22.07 1.99
C LEU A 296 2.07 -23.57 2.00
N SER A 297 1.38 -24.07 3.01
CA SER A 297 0.99 -25.48 3.13
C SER A 297 -0.10 -25.90 2.15
N GLN A 298 -0.63 -24.97 1.36
CA GLN A 298 -1.69 -25.25 0.40
C GLN A 298 -1.15 -25.79 -0.93
N PRO A 299 -1.88 -26.71 -1.60
CA PRO A 299 -1.51 -27.20 -2.92
C PRO A 299 -1.36 -26.03 -3.89
N LYS A 300 -0.19 -25.89 -4.52
CA LYS A 300 -0.01 -24.91 -5.59
C LYS A 300 -0.69 -25.44 -6.84
N VAL A 301 -1.61 -24.66 -7.41
CA VAL A 301 -2.25 -25.00 -8.67
C VAL A 301 -1.17 -25.10 -9.77
N PRO A 302 -1.08 -26.21 -10.51
CA PRO A 302 -0.19 -26.31 -11.66
C PRO A 302 -0.50 -25.18 -12.64
N GLY A 303 0.52 -24.40 -13.03
CA GLY A 303 0.33 -23.24 -13.93
C GLY A 303 0.37 -21.87 -13.25
N PHE A 304 0.64 -21.79 -11.94
CA PHE A 304 0.99 -20.51 -11.30
C PHE A 304 2.21 -19.90 -12.01
N SER A 305 1.96 -18.92 -12.89
CA SER A 305 3.03 -18.09 -13.43
C SER A 305 3.41 -17.10 -12.33
N GLY A 306 4.54 -17.33 -11.66
CA GLY A 306 5.27 -16.18 -11.12
C GLY A 306 5.43 -15.12 -12.22
N PHE A 307 5.56 -13.85 -11.87
CA PHE A 307 5.66 -12.75 -12.84
C PHE A 307 6.74 -13.03 -13.90
N ASP A 308 6.32 -13.58 -15.04
CA ASP A 308 7.19 -14.05 -16.11
C ASP A 308 6.82 -13.25 -17.34
N VAL A 309 7.65 -12.24 -17.62
CA VAL A 309 7.44 -11.29 -18.71
C VAL A 309 7.36 -12.01 -20.05
N HIS A 310 8.02 -13.16 -20.20
CA HIS A 310 8.00 -13.97 -21.41
C HIS A 310 6.68 -14.73 -21.59
N LYS A 311 5.91 -14.94 -20.51
CA LYS A 311 4.57 -15.58 -20.55
C LYS A 311 3.43 -14.58 -20.74
N LEU A 312 3.70 -13.27 -20.67
CA LEU A 312 2.69 -12.21 -20.82
C LEU A 312 2.33 -11.88 -22.29
N GLY A 313 2.60 -12.81 -23.22
CA GLY A 313 1.83 -13.10 -24.45
C GLY A 313 1.52 -11.97 -25.46
N GLY A 314 1.95 -10.74 -25.25
CA GLY A 314 1.63 -9.63 -26.16
C GLY A 314 1.79 -8.23 -25.56
N GLY A 315 1.89 -8.08 -24.23
CA GLY A 315 1.99 -6.76 -23.60
C GLY A 315 3.40 -6.15 -23.54
N LEU A 316 4.46 -6.96 -23.66
CA LEU A 316 5.85 -6.56 -23.36
C LEU A 316 6.85 -7.14 -24.37
N VAL A 317 6.42 -7.33 -25.63
CA VAL A 317 7.26 -7.92 -26.70
C VAL A 317 8.54 -7.10 -26.91
N ASP A 318 8.48 -5.78 -26.68
CA ASP A 318 9.60 -4.84 -26.74
C ASP A 318 10.61 -4.98 -25.59
N LEU A 319 10.28 -5.69 -24.51
CA LEU A 319 11.22 -6.02 -23.42
C LEU A 319 11.86 -7.40 -23.60
N ASN A 320 11.41 -8.15 -24.60
CA ASN A 320 11.93 -9.46 -24.97
C ASN A 320 13.22 -9.38 -25.82
N ILE A 321 13.85 -8.19 -25.88
CA ILE A 321 15.08 -7.91 -26.64
C ILE A 321 16.31 -8.49 -25.91
N LEU A 322 16.17 -8.86 -24.63
CA LEU A 322 17.26 -9.39 -23.81
C LEU A 322 17.06 -10.89 -23.63
N ASP A 323 18.07 -11.70 -23.97
CA ASP A 323 18.10 -13.17 -23.77
C ASP A 323 18.11 -13.59 -22.28
N SER A 324 17.87 -12.66 -21.36
CA SER A 324 17.91 -12.85 -19.92
C SER A 324 16.63 -12.36 -19.26
N VAL A 325 15.88 -13.30 -18.70
CA VAL A 325 14.70 -13.05 -17.86
C VAL A 325 14.99 -12.04 -16.75
N PHE A 326 16.19 -12.11 -16.17
CA PHE A 326 16.59 -11.20 -15.09
C PHE A 326 16.75 -9.77 -15.60
N LEU A 327 17.48 -9.57 -16.71
CA LEU A 327 17.69 -8.24 -17.27
C LEU A 327 16.39 -7.64 -17.81
N THR A 328 15.54 -8.44 -18.47
CA THR A 328 14.20 -8.04 -18.90
C THR A 328 13.36 -7.56 -17.71
N ARG A 329 13.37 -8.28 -16.58
CA ARG A 329 12.68 -7.84 -15.36
C ARG A 329 13.29 -6.55 -14.79
N ALA A 330 14.61 -6.43 -14.74
CA ALA A 330 15.26 -5.22 -14.23
C ALA A 330 14.91 -3.99 -15.07
N VAL A 331 14.99 -4.09 -16.39
CA VAL A 331 14.60 -3.02 -17.33
C VAL A 331 13.11 -2.72 -17.22
N PHE A 332 12.25 -3.74 -17.11
CA PHE A 332 10.82 -3.55 -16.85
C PHE A 332 10.59 -2.70 -15.61
N TRP A 333 11.16 -3.07 -14.47
CA TRP A 333 10.95 -2.34 -13.21
C TRP A 333 11.57 -0.93 -13.24
N LEU A 334 12.72 -0.75 -13.89
CA LEU A 334 13.31 0.59 -14.10
C LEU A 334 12.40 1.48 -14.96
N ARG A 335 11.87 0.95 -16.06
CA ARG A 335 10.92 1.67 -16.92
C ARG A 335 9.61 1.94 -16.20
N ALA A 336 9.00 0.92 -15.61
CA ALA A 336 7.70 1.02 -14.96
C ALA A 336 7.76 1.98 -13.77
N ALA A 337 8.76 1.82 -12.88
CA ALA A 337 8.89 2.67 -11.69
C ALA A 337 9.30 4.11 -12.01
N GLY A 338 9.80 4.35 -13.24
CA GLY A 338 9.94 5.67 -13.83
C GLY A 338 10.79 6.64 -13.05
N PHE A 339 10.44 7.92 -13.16
CA PHE A 339 11.14 9.04 -12.53
C PHE A 339 11.22 8.96 -10.99
N PRO A 340 10.20 8.49 -10.26
CA PRO A 340 10.29 8.31 -8.81
C PRO A 340 11.40 7.37 -8.34
N LEU A 341 11.65 6.26 -9.04
CA LEU A 341 12.73 5.33 -8.67
C LEU A 341 14.11 5.97 -8.89
N ILE A 342 14.29 6.67 -10.01
CA ILE A 342 15.54 7.38 -10.33
C ILE A 342 15.82 8.46 -9.29
N LEU A 343 14.83 9.30 -8.99
CA LEU A 343 14.94 10.32 -7.94
C LEU A 343 15.17 9.70 -6.55
N GLY A 344 14.54 8.57 -6.26
CA GLY A 344 14.72 7.85 -5.01
C GLY A 344 16.16 7.36 -4.84
N ILE A 345 16.73 6.73 -5.87
CA ILE A 345 18.12 6.27 -5.86
C ILE A 345 19.09 7.46 -5.75
N ALA A 346 18.89 8.50 -6.55
CA ALA A 346 19.70 9.71 -6.47
C ALA A 346 19.61 10.34 -5.08
N GLY A 347 18.41 10.41 -4.50
CA GLY A 347 18.17 10.92 -3.16
C GLY A 347 18.92 10.14 -2.08
N VAL A 348 18.99 8.81 -2.18
CA VAL A 348 19.80 7.98 -1.26
C VAL A 348 21.29 8.29 -1.42
N VAL A 349 21.80 8.36 -2.66
CA VAL A 349 23.22 8.65 -2.95
C VAL A 349 23.64 10.06 -2.54
N PHE A 350 22.74 11.05 -2.58
CA PHE A 350 23.06 12.41 -2.15
C PHE A 350 22.89 12.64 -0.65
N MET A 351 22.18 11.75 0.07
CA MET A 351 21.98 11.86 1.52
C MET A 351 22.95 11.02 2.36
N PHE A 352 23.62 10.04 1.76
CA PHE A 352 24.60 9.15 2.38
C PHE A 352 25.88 9.13 1.56
#